data_AF-A0A914UQZ0-F1
#
_entry.id   AF-A0A914UQZ0-F1
#
_cell.length_a   1.000
_cell.length_b   1.000
_cell.length_c   1.000
_cell.angle_alpha   90.00
_cell.angle_beta   90.00
_cell.angle_gamma   90.00
#
_symmetry.space_group_name_H-M   'P 1'
#
loop_
_entity.id
_entity.type
_entity.pdbx_description
1 polymer ?
#
loop_
_entity_poly.entity_id
_entity_poly.type
_entity_poly.pdbx_seq_one_letter_code
_entity_poly.pdbx_strand_id
1 'polypeptide(L)'
;MSASAKYEYYWADANKKKPMQHPAPLYVDYLMTWVQDQLDDENVFPSNIGKPFPGNFPQVAKTIMKRLFRVYAHIYHEHFQTIEQLKAIEHLNTSFKHFILFVHEFDLIESKELAPLQDLIDRLAPRD
;
A
#
# COMPACT_ATOMS: atom_id res chain seq x y z
N MET A 1 2.45 3.77 -12.86
CA MET A 1 1.83 2.46 -12.52
C MET A 1 0.32 2.61 -12.53
N SER A 2 -0.45 1.67 -13.07
CA SER A 2 -1.93 1.73 -13.12
C SER A 2 -2.58 0.78 -12.12
N ALA A 3 -3.84 1.05 -11.77
CA ALA A 3 -4.75 0.09 -11.18
C ALA A 3 -6.09 0.22 -11.92
N SER A 4 -6.23 -0.49 -13.05
CA SER A 4 -7.25 -0.29 -14.08
C SER A 4 -7.03 0.97 -14.94
N ALA A 5 -7.81 1.09 -16.02
CA ALA A 5 -7.83 2.26 -16.90
C ALA A 5 -8.24 3.58 -16.20
N LYS A 6 -8.81 3.51 -14.99
CA LYS A 6 -9.32 4.70 -14.26
C LYS A 6 -8.34 5.29 -13.26
N TYR A 7 -7.33 4.55 -12.82
CA TYR A 7 -6.43 4.99 -11.76
C TYR A 7 -4.97 4.87 -12.17
N GLU A 8 -4.27 6.00 -12.20
CA GLU A 8 -2.84 6.07 -12.43
C GLU A 8 -2.10 6.62 -11.21
N TYR A 9 -0.99 5.97 -10.89
CA TYR A 9 -0.10 6.36 -9.80
C TYR A 9 1.20 6.94 -10.34
N TYR A 10 1.46 8.16 -9.91
CA TYR A 10 2.70 8.91 -10.14
C TYR A 10 3.56 8.87 -8.87
N TRP A 11 4.87 8.85 -9.05
CA TRP A 11 5.82 8.84 -7.94
C TRP A 11 6.43 10.23 -7.76
N ALA A 12 6.49 10.70 -6.53
CA ALA A 12 7.22 11.93 -6.18
C ALA A 12 8.25 11.57 -5.12
N ASP A 13 9.52 11.81 -5.45
CA ASP A 13 10.62 11.79 -4.49
C ASP A 13 10.53 13.05 -3.62
N ALA A 14 10.87 12.96 -2.33
CA ALA A 14 10.96 14.10 -1.42
C ALA A 14 11.84 15.23 -2.00
N ASN A 15 12.82 14.89 -2.84
CA ASN A 15 13.72 15.85 -3.48
C ASN A 15 13.22 16.42 -4.83
N LYS A 16 12.14 15.87 -5.41
CA LYS A 16 11.63 16.28 -6.73
C LYS A 16 10.20 16.81 -6.62
N LYS A 17 10.02 18.11 -6.90
CA LYS A 17 8.73 18.81 -6.80
C LYS A 17 7.62 18.32 -7.75
N LYS A 18 7.95 17.55 -8.80
CA LYS A 18 6.96 17.07 -9.78
C LYS A 18 6.85 15.54 -9.73
N PRO A 19 5.64 14.99 -9.49
CA PRO A 19 5.40 13.57 -9.65
C PRO A 19 5.74 13.13 -11.08
N MET A 20 6.45 12.01 -11.22
CA MET A 20 6.85 11.44 -12.50
C MET A 20 6.13 10.10 -12.73
N GLN A 21 5.80 9.85 -14.00
CA GLN A 21 5.25 8.57 -14.42
C GLN A 21 6.41 7.58 -14.57
N HIS A 22 6.25 6.42 -13.95
CA HIS A 22 7.19 5.30 -14.11
C HIS A 22 6.43 4.03 -14.52
N PRO A 23 7.09 3.13 -15.28
CA PRO A 23 6.61 1.77 -15.48
C PRO A 23 6.32 1.09 -14.13
N ALA A 24 5.35 0.18 -14.11
CA ALA A 24 4.97 -0.56 -12.91
C ALA A 24 6.14 -1.16 -12.11
N PRO A 25 7.10 -1.91 -12.70
CA PRO A 25 8.19 -2.50 -11.94
C PRO A 25 9.07 -1.45 -11.25
N LEU A 26 9.37 -0.34 -11.92
CA LEU A 26 10.18 0.74 -11.35
C LEU A 26 9.42 1.51 -10.26
N TYR A 27 8.11 1.68 -10.42
CA TYR A 27 7.27 2.28 -9.39
C TYR A 27 7.24 1.43 -8.12
N VAL A 28 7.05 0.11 -8.27
CA VAL A 28 7.04 -0.83 -7.15
C VAL A 28 8.40 -0.86 -6.46
N ASP A 29 9.50 -0.87 -7.22
CA ASP A 29 10.86 -0.81 -6.67
C ASP A 29 11.09 0.45 -5.82
N TYR A 30 10.77 1.64 -6.33
CA TYR A 30 10.87 2.89 -5.57
C TYR A 30 9.96 2.90 -4.34
N LEU A 31 8.77 2.32 -4.46
CA LEU A 31 7.83 2.23 -3.36
C LEU A 31 8.35 1.35 -2.23
N MET A 32 8.82 0.14 -2.57
CA MET A 32 9.31 -0.82 -1.58
C MET A 32 10.62 -0.34 -0.95
N THR A 33 11.52 0.25 -1.75
CA THR A 33 12.76 0.88 -1.25
C THR A 33 12.43 2.00 -0.27
N TRP A 34 11.51 2.91 -0.63
CA TRP A 34 11.13 3.98 0.29
C TRP A 34 10.49 3.45 1.58
N VAL A 35 9.63 2.42 1.51
CA VAL A 35 9.05 1.83 2.71
C VAL A 35 10.15 1.24 3.59
N GLN A 36 11.10 0.51 3.01
CA GLN A 36 12.25 -0.03 3.73
C GLN A 36 13.06 1.08 4.40
N ASP A 37 13.36 2.17 3.69
CA ASP A 37 14.08 3.33 4.25
C ASP A 37 13.33 3.94 5.45
N GLN A 38 11.99 3.95 5.45
CA GLN A 38 11.22 4.40 6.61
C GLN A 38 11.35 3.43 7.79
N LEU A 39 11.27 2.12 7.53
CA LEU A 39 11.35 1.08 8.56
C LEU A 39 12.74 1.01 9.20
N ASP A 40 13.80 1.32 8.45
CA ASP A 40 15.18 1.33 8.92
C ASP A 40 15.60 2.66 9.59
N ASP A 41 14.79 3.72 9.45
CA ASP A 41 15.04 5.00 10.12
C ASP A 41 14.69 4.93 11.61
N GLU A 42 15.71 4.85 12.46
CA GLU A 42 15.61 4.85 13.93
C GLU A 42 14.89 6.07 14.53
N ASN A 43 14.69 7.15 13.76
CA ASN A 43 13.90 8.30 14.19
C ASN A 43 12.42 8.14 13.88
N VAL A 44 12.05 7.22 12.99
CA VAL A 44 10.68 6.88 12.62
C VAL A 44 10.24 5.60 13.33
N PHE A 45 11.01 4.52 13.19
CA PHE A 45 10.80 3.22 13.82
C PHE A 45 11.95 2.92 14.78
N PRO A 46 11.91 3.46 16.01
CA PRO A 46 12.95 3.23 17.00
C PRO A 46 13.00 1.75 17.40
N SER A 47 14.18 1.12 17.29
CA SER A 47 14.37 -0.29 17.68
C SER A 47 14.74 -0.47 19.15
N ASN A 48 15.29 0.58 19.77
CA ASN A 48 15.70 0.57 21.17
C ASN A 48 14.49 0.66 22.12
N ILE A 49 14.39 -0.30 23.04
CA ILE A 49 13.34 -0.35 24.06
C ILE A 49 13.33 0.98 24.85
N GLY A 50 12.13 1.56 25.00
CA GLY A 50 11.91 2.79 25.76
C GLY A 50 12.10 4.08 24.97
N LYS A 51 12.58 4.03 23.72
CA LYS A 51 12.60 5.20 22.84
C LYS A 51 11.19 5.41 22.24
N PRO A 52 10.58 6.60 22.42
CA PRO A 52 9.23 6.84 21.91
C PRO A 52 9.24 7.02 20.39
N PHE A 53 8.11 6.68 19.75
CA PHE A 53 7.84 7.04 18.36
C PHE A 53 7.77 8.57 18.19
N PRO A 54 8.12 9.10 17.01
CA PRO A 54 8.00 10.54 16.76
C PRO A 54 6.53 10.97 16.71
N GLY A 55 6.26 12.25 17.00
CA GLY A 55 4.90 12.78 17.06
C GLY A 55 4.13 12.70 15.73
N ASN A 56 4.83 12.60 14.59
CA ASN A 56 4.26 12.44 13.26
C ASN A 56 4.16 10.97 12.80
N PHE A 57 4.46 10.00 13.68
CA PHE A 57 4.41 8.58 13.34
C PHE A 57 3.08 8.13 12.71
N PRO A 58 1.90 8.53 13.23
CA PRO A 58 0.63 8.14 12.61
C PRO A 58 0.53 8.55 11.14
N GLN A 59 1.03 9.74 10.78
CA GLN A 59 1.03 10.23 9.40
C GLN A 59 1.98 9.41 8.52
N VAL A 60 3.13 9.00 9.05
CA VAL A 60 4.07 8.13 8.34
C VAL A 60 3.44 6.74 8.11
N ALA A 61 2.87 6.13 9.15
CA ALA A 61 2.20 4.83 9.05
C ALA A 61 1.05 4.86 8.02
N LYS A 62 0.18 5.87 8.05
CA LYS A 62 -0.88 6.06 7.04
C LYS A 62 -0.31 6.17 5.62
N THR A 63 0.83 6.84 5.45
CA THR A 63 1.50 6.98 4.15
C THR A 63 2.06 5.64 3.66
N ILE A 64 2.68 4.85 4.53
CA ILE A 64 3.16 3.49 4.22
C ILE A 64 1.98 2.61 3.78
N MET A 65 0.92 2.55 4.59
CA MET A 65 -0.26 1.73 4.29
C MET A 65 -0.90 2.11 2.96
N LYS A 66 -1.09 3.41 2.69
CA LYS A 66 -1.62 3.89 1.42
C LYS A 66 -0.75 3.50 0.23
N ARG A 67 0.58 3.52 0.37
CA ARG A 67 1.51 3.08 -0.68
C ARG A 67 1.40 1.58 -0.92
N LEU A 68 1.43 0.77 0.13
CA LEU A 68 1.30 -0.69 0.02
C LEU A 68 -0.03 -1.11 -0.62
N PHE A 69 -1.13 -0.40 -0.33
CA PHE A 69 -2.42 -0.64 -0.98
C PHE A 69 -2.36 -0.52 -2.51
N ARG A 70 -1.55 0.41 -3.05
CA ARG A 70 -1.41 0.58 -4.51
C ARG A 70 -0.79 -0.64 -5.18
N VAL A 71 0.06 -1.38 -4.47
CA VAL A 71 0.66 -2.62 -4.96
C VAL A 71 -0.41 -3.71 -5.04
N TYR A 72 -1.27 -3.86 -4.02
CA TYR A 72 -2.43 -4.76 -4.10
C TYR A 72 -3.35 -4.40 -5.27
N ALA A 73 -3.71 -3.11 -5.40
CA ALA A 73 -4.55 -2.63 -6.48
C ALA A 73 -3.96 -2.99 -7.85
N HIS A 74 -2.66 -2.76 -8.04
CA HIS A 74 -1.99 -3.12 -9.28
C HIS A 74 -2.01 -4.64 -9.55
N ILE A 75 -1.70 -5.47 -8.55
CA ILE A 75 -1.69 -6.93 -8.70
C ILE A 75 -3.08 -7.47 -9.07
N TYR A 76 -4.13 -7.04 -8.38
CA TYR A 76 -5.49 -7.49 -8.65
C TYR A 76 -6.01 -7.07 -10.03
N HIS A 77 -5.61 -5.90 -10.54
CA HIS A 77 -6.07 -5.41 -11.85
C HIS A 77 -5.24 -5.95 -13.01
N GLU A 78 -3.92 -5.95 -12.90
CA GLU A 78 -3.02 -6.18 -14.04
C GLU A 78 -2.38 -7.58 -14.04
N HIS A 79 -2.34 -8.26 -12.89
CA HIS A 79 -1.57 -9.51 -12.72
C HIS A 79 -2.38 -10.67 -12.09
N PHE A 80 -3.70 -10.55 -11.99
CA PHE A 80 -4.53 -11.58 -11.37
C PHE A 80 -4.40 -12.96 -12.03
N GLN A 81 -4.35 -13.01 -13.37
CA GLN A 81 -4.14 -14.26 -14.12
C GLN A 81 -2.79 -14.93 -13.80
N THR A 82 -1.74 -14.14 -13.57
CA THR A 82 -0.43 -14.67 -13.16
C THR A 82 -0.50 -15.28 -11.76
N ILE A 83 -1.20 -14.62 -10.82
CA ILE A 83 -1.42 -15.15 -9.47
C ILE A 83 -2.24 -16.45 -9.49
N GLU A 84 -3.23 -16.54 -10.40
CA GLU A 84 -4.01 -17.76 -10.63
C GLU A 84 -3.14 -18.92 -11.13
N GLN A 85 -2.28 -18.67 -12.13
CA GLN A 85 -1.35 -19.66 -12.67
C GLN A 85 -0.37 -20.17 -11.59
N LEU A 86 0.03 -19.31 -10.66
CA LEU A 86 0.87 -19.66 -9.51
C LEU A 86 0.09 -20.36 -8.38
N LYS A 87 -1.23 -20.57 -8.52
CA LYS A 87 -2.12 -21.13 -7.48
C LYS A 87 -2.03 -20.37 -6.15
N ALA A 88 -1.86 -19.05 -6.22
CA ALA A 88 -1.60 -18.20 -5.06
C ALA A 88 -2.76 -17.24 -4.72
N ILE A 89 -3.93 -17.39 -5.36
CA ILE A 89 -5.10 -16.51 -5.13
C ILE A 89 -5.50 -16.49 -3.65
N GLU A 90 -5.56 -17.64 -2.99
CA GLU A 90 -5.97 -17.73 -1.57
C GLU A 90 -4.99 -16.99 -0.64
N HIS A 91 -3.69 -17.05 -0.96
CA HIS A 91 -2.66 -16.32 -0.22
C HIS A 91 -2.83 -14.81 -0.40
N LEU A 92 -3.02 -14.36 -1.65
CA LEU A 92 -3.26 -12.95 -1.95
C LEU A 92 -4.53 -12.44 -1.25
N ASN A 93 -5.63 -13.17 -1.33
CA ASN A 93 -6.91 -12.80 -0.72
C ASN A 93 -6.84 -12.76 0.81
N THR A 94 -6.17 -13.72 1.43
CA THR A 94 -6.00 -13.75 2.90
C THR A 94 -5.16 -12.56 3.36
N SER A 95 -4.05 -12.30 2.68
CA SER A 95 -3.18 -11.16 2.97
C SER A 95 -3.91 -9.83 2.80
N PHE A 96 -4.65 -9.68 1.69
CA PHE A 96 -5.42 -8.47 1.42
C PHE A 96 -6.59 -8.27 2.40
N LYS A 97 -7.31 -9.33 2.75
CA LYS A 97 -8.39 -9.28 3.74
C LYS A 97 -7.86 -8.78 5.09
N HIS A 98 -6.75 -9.37 5.58
CA HIS A 98 -6.15 -8.94 6.83
C HIS A 98 -5.68 -7.48 6.76
N PHE A 99 -5.05 -7.07 5.66
CA PHE A 99 -4.63 -5.70 5.43
C PHE A 99 -5.81 -4.72 5.53
N ILE A 100 -6.95 -5.02 4.91
CA ILE A 100 -8.12 -4.14 4.91
C ILE A 100 -8.79 -4.07 6.29
N LEU A 101 -8.91 -5.21 6.99
CA LEU A 101 -9.44 -5.22 8.37
C LEU A 101 -8.59 -4.32 9.28
N PHE A 102 -7.27 -4.42 9.19
CA PHE A 102 -6.36 -3.57 9.96
C PHE A 102 -6.45 -2.08 9.57
N VAL A 103 -6.58 -1.79 8.27
CA VAL A 103 -6.80 -0.43 7.78
C VAL A 103 -8.10 0.17 8.31
N HIS A 104 -9.16 -0.63 8.41
CA HIS A 104 -10.46 -0.20 8.94
C HIS A 104 -10.43 -0.01 10.45
N GLU A 105 -9.84 -0.92 11.21
CA GLU A 105 -9.76 -0.84 12.67
C GLU A 105 -9.07 0.46 13.14
N PHE A 106 -8.05 0.90 12.42
CA PHE A 106 -7.22 2.05 12.82
C PHE A 106 -7.35 3.28 11.91
N ASP A 107 -8.36 3.30 11.02
CA ASP A 107 -8.61 4.38 10.04
C ASP A 107 -7.33 4.86 9.31
N LEU A 108 -6.59 3.90 8.77
CA LEU A 108 -5.25 4.15 8.21
C LEU A 108 -5.28 4.69 6.77
N ILE A 109 -6.37 4.44 6.04
CA ILE A 109 -6.56 4.88 4.65
C ILE A 109 -7.97 5.44 4.49
N GLU A 110 -8.08 6.61 3.90
CA GLU A 110 -9.37 7.23 3.59
C GLU A 110 -10.15 6.40 2.55
N SER A 111 -11.46 6.28 2.71
CA SER A 111 -12.31 5.47 1.82
C SER A 111 -12.16 5.82 0.33
N LYS A 112 -11.96 7.10 0.00
CA LYS A 112 -11.76 7.55 -1.39
C LYS A 112 -10.51 6.94 -2.05
N GLU A 113 -9.47 6.64 -1.27
CA GLU A 113 -8.23 6.04 -1.77
C GLU A 113 -8.39 4.52 -1.99
N LEU A 114 -9.36 3.89 -1.32
CA LEU A 114 -9.69 2.47 -1.45
C LEU A 114 -10.58 2.15 -2.67
N ALA A 115 -11.13 3.18 -3.31
CA ALA A 115 -12.03 3.08 -4.45
C ALA A 115 -11.57 2.13 -5.58
N PRO A 116 -10.26 1.98 -5.92
CA PRO A 116 -9.82 1.04 -6.96
C PRO A 116 -10.15 -0.43 -6.69
N LEU A 117 -10.37 -0.82 -5.43
CA LEU A 117 -10.69 -2.19 -5.03
C LEU A 117 -11.98 -2.29 -4.21
N GLN A 118 -12.86 -1.29 -4.26
CA GLN A 118 -14.05 -1.23 -3.41
C GLN A 118 -14.91 -2.50 -3.53
N ASP A 119 -15.24 -2.94 -4.75
CA ASP A 119 -16.05 -4.15 -4.98
C ASP A 119 -15.41 -5.43 -4.42
N LEU A 120 -14.08 -5.46 -4.31
CA LEU A 120 -13.35 -6.58 -3.71
C LEU A 120 -13.36 -6.49 -2.18
N ILE A 121 -13.18 -5.28 -1.65
CA ILE A 121 -13.25 -4.98 -0.21
C ILE A 121 -14.62 -5.39 0.34
N ASP A 122 -15.70 -4.97 -0.32
CA ASP A 122 -17.08 -5.25 0.10
C ASP A 122 -17.38 -6.76 0.15
N ARG A 123 -16.67 -7.57 -0.66
CA ARG A 123 -16.80 -9.03 -0.68
C ARG A 123 -15.92 -9.74 0.36
N LEU A 124 -14.69 -9.28 0.57
CA LEU A 124 -13.70 -9.98 1.40
C LEU A 124 -13.70 -9.51 2.86
N ALA A 125 -14.01 -8.24 3.09
CA ALA A 125 -13.97 -7.58 4.38
C ALA A 125 -15.09 -6.52 4.48
N PRO A 126 -16.37 -6.94 4.41
CA PRO A 126 -17.48 -6.03 4.63
C PRO A 126 -17.35 -5.35 5.99
N ARG A 127 -17.67 -4.05 6.06
CA ARG A 127 -17.85 -3.37 7.36
C ARG A 127 -19.18 -3.85 7.95
N ASP A 128 -19.13 -4.35 9.17
CA ASP A 128 -20.32 -4.67 9.97
C ASP A 128 -21.17 -3.41 10.28
#